data_AF-A0A2P2L296-F1
#
_entry.id   AF-A0A2P2L296-F1
#
_cell.length_a   1.000
_cell.length_b   1.000
_cell.length_c   1.000
_cell.angle_alpha   90.00
_cell.angle_beta   90.00
_cell.angle_gamma   90.00
#
_symmetry.space_group_name_H-M   'P 1'
#
loop_
_entity.id
_entity.type
_entity.pdbx_description
1 polymer ?
#
loop_
_entity_poly.entity_id
_entity_poly.type
_entity_poly.pdbx_seq_one_letter_code
_entity_poly.pdbx_strand_id
1 'polypeptide(L)'
;MARKFFVGGNWKCNGTTEEVKKIVTILNEAEVPPEDVVEVVVSPPYVFLPMVKSLLRSDFHVAAQNSWVRKGGAFTGEVSAEMLVNLSIPWVILGHSERRSLLNESNEVSNVTL
;
A
#
# COMPACT_ATOMS: atom_id res chain seq x y z
N MET A 1 11.77 -0.61 -24.85
CA MET A 1 12.06 -1.23 -23.54
C MET A 1 10.85 -2.05 -23.14
N ALA A 2 11.01 -3.29 -22.70
CA ALA A 2 9.87 -4.10 -22.25
C ALA A 2 9.33 -3.57 -20.92
N ARG A 3 8.02 -3.71 -20.66
CA ARG A 3 7.46 -3.35 -19.34
C ARG A 3 8.01 -4.32 -18.30
N LYS A 4 8.51 -3.78 -17.18
CA LYS A 4 8.90 -4.60 -16.02
C LYS A 4 7.67 -5.33 -15.48
N PHE A 5 7.83 -6.59 -15.06
CA PHE A 5 6.75 -7.33 -14.45
C PHE A 5 6.44 -6.75 -13.07
N PHE A 6 5.17 -6.63 -12.71
CA PHE A 6 4.74 -5.97 -11.47
C PHE A 6 3.77 -6.87 -10.71
N VAL A 7 4.03 -7.11 -9.43
CA VAL A 7 3.19 -7.94 -8.56
C VAL A 7 2.79 -7.14 -7.33
N GLY A 8 1.48 -6.91 -7.19
CA GLY A 8 0.89 -6.21 -6.05
C GLY A 8 0.12 -7.16 -5.13
N GLY A 9 0.41 -7.12 -3.83
CA GLY A 9 -0.30 -7.88 -2.79
C GLY A 9 -1.17 -6.98 -1.92
N ASN A 10 -2.48 -6.90 -2.21
CA ASN A 10 -3.44 -6.15 -1.39
C ASN A 10 -3.96 -7.02 -0.23
N TRP A 11 -3.60 -6.69 1.02
CA TRP A 11 -4.04 -7.45 2.19
C TRP A 11 -5.47 -7.11 2.64
N LYS A 12 -6.04 -6.03 2.10
CA LYS A 12 -7.37 -5.51 2.47
C LYS A 12 -7.49 -5.29 3.98
N CYS A 13 -8.70 -5.39 4.54
CA CYS A 13 -8.97 -5.25 5.97
C CYS A 13 -8.65 -6.53 6.75
N ASN A 14 -7.39 -6.98 6.76
CA ASN A 14 -6.95 -8.19 7.47
C ASN A 14 -5.63 -7.98 8.21
N GLY A 15 -5.45 -8.75 9.28
CA GLY A 15 -4.18 -8.87 10.01
C GLY A 15 -4.27 -8.52 11.49
N THR A 16 -3.62 -9.32 12.32
CA THR A 16 -3.12 -8.92 13.65
C THR A 16 -1.62 -8.62 13.60
N THR A 17 -1.06 -8.05 14.68
CA THR A 17 0.38 -7.83 14.79
C THR A 17 1.18 -9.12 14.62
N GLU A 18 0.74 -10.26 15.20
CA GLU A 18 1.44 -11.54 15.03
C GLU A 18 1.37 -12.05 13.60
N GLU A 19 0.18 -11.99 12.98
CA GLU A 19 -0.02 -12.43 11.59
C GLU A 19 0.83 -11.62 10.61
N VAL A 20 0.82 -10.29 10.75
CA VAL A 20 1.61 -9.41 9.89
C VAL A 20 3.10 -9.68 10.05
N LYS A 21 3.60 -9.87 11.27
CA LYS A 21 5.01 -10.25 11.48
C LYS A 21 5.35 -11.56 10.78
N LYS A 22 4.48 -12.57 10.90
CA LYS A 22 4.66 -13.86 10.21
C LYS A 22 4.68 -13.70 8.69
N ILE A 23 3.77 -12.90 8.12
CA ILE A 23 3.76 -12.61 6.69
C ILE A 23 5.08 -11.94 6.26
N VAL A 24 5.54 -10.92 7.00
CA VAL A 24 6.78 -10.23 6.68
C VAL A 24 7.98 -11.17 6.77
N THR A 25 8.05 -12.05 7.77
CA THR A 25 9.10 -13.09 7.85
C THR A 25 9.12 -13.97 6.61
N ILE A 26 7.97 -14.49 6.18
CA ILE A 26 7.86 -15.32 4.97
C ILE A 26 8.33 -14.55 3.73
N LEU A 27 7.94 -13.29 3.58
CA LEU A 27 8.35 -12.46 2.44
C LEU A 27 9.87 -12.15 2.46
N ASN A 28 10.44 -11.95 3.64
CA ASN A 28 11.87 -11.71 3.80
C ASN A 28 12.71 -12.95 3.45
N GLU A 29 12.19 -14.15 3.71
CA GLU A 29 12.85 -15.43 3.42
C GLU A 29 12.61 -15.91 1.98
N ALA A 30 11.71 -15.26 1.22
CA ALA A 30 11.38 -15.69 -0.12
C ALA A 30 12.52 -15.44 -1.13
N GLU A 31 12.79 -16.45 -1.95
CA GLU A 31 13.63 -16.32 -3.14
C GLU A 31 12.76 -15.94 -4.34
N VAL A 32 13.02 -14.78 -4.93
CA VAL A 32 12.26 -14.22 -6.06
C VAL A 32 13.19 -13.77 -7.18
N PRO A 33 12.71 -13.58 -8.42
CA PRO A 33 13.50 -12.97 -9.48
C PRO A 33 14.05 -11.60 -9.06
N PRO A 34 15.17 -11.16 -9.64
CA PRO A 34 15.80 -9.90 -9.27
C PRO A 34 14.95 -8.68 -9.62
N GLU A 35 15.25 -7.54 -8.97
CA GLU A 35 14.47 -6.29 -9.06
C GLU A 35 14.39 -5.73 -10.49
N ASP A 36 15.38 -6.00 -11.36
CA ASP A 36 15.34 -5.60 -12.77
C ASP A 36 14.31 -6.38 -13.59
N VAL A 37 13.89 -7.56 -13.12
CA VAL A 37 12.88 -8.42 -13.74
C VAL A 37 11.49 -8.17 -13.16
N VAL A 38 11.37 -8.09 -11.84
CA VAL A 38 10.08 -7.95 -11.14
C VAL A 38 10.10 -6.85 -10.08
N GLU A 39 9.04 -6.06 -10.04
CA GLU A 39 8.75 -5.12 -8.96
C GLU A 39 7.65 -5.69 -8.06
N VAL A 40 7.92 -5.74 -6.75
CA VAL A 40 7.02 -6.32 -5.75
C VAL A 40 6.54 -5.26 -4.78
N VAL A 41 5.22 -5.14 -4.65
CA VAL A 41 4.58 -4.16 -3.76
C VAL A 41 3.56 -4.85 -2.86
N VAL A 42 3.62 -4.62 -1.54
CA VAL A 42 2.64 -5.14 -0.57
C VAL A 42 1.85 -4.01 0.08
N SER A 43 0.55 -4.22 0.30
CA SER A 43 -0.34 -3.19 0.81
C SER A 43 -1.06 -3.62 2.09
N PRO A 44 -0.46 -3.39 3.28
CA PRO A 44 -1.09 -3.65 4.57
C PRO A 44 -2.13 -2.57 4.94
N PRO A 45 -3.03 -2.85 5.90
CA PRO A 45 -3.84 -1.82 6.55
C PRO A 45 -2.98 -0.67 7.13
N TYR A 46 -3.55 0.54 7.20
CA TYR A 46 -2.84 1.74 7.66
C TYR A 46 -2.10 1.57 8.98
N VAL A 47 -2.73 0.90 9.95
CA VAL A 47 -2.17 0.70 11.31
C VAL A 47 -0.89 -0.13 11.32
N PHE A 48 -0.62 -0.87 10.25
CA PHE A 48 0.58 -1.69 10.11
C PHE A 48 1.64 -1.09 9.17
N LEU A 49 1.36 0.03 8.48
CA LEU A 49 2.30 0.64 7.54
C LEU A 49 3.69 0.90 8.15
N PRO A 50 3.82 1.53 9.35
CA PRO A 50 5.14 1.79 9.91
C PRO A 50 5.91 0.52 10.27
N MET A 51 5.19 -0.51 10.76
CA MET A 51 5.79 -1.79 11.14
C MET A 51 6.24 -2.60 9.92
N VAL A 52 5.39 -2.67 8.88
CA VAL A 52 5.77 -3.38 7.65
C VAL A 52 6.92 -2.64 6.96
N LYS A 53 6.88 -1.30 6.90
CA LYS A 53 7.95 -0.51 6.30
C LYS A 53 9.31 -0.69 7.00
N SER A 54 9.32 -0.91 8.32
CA SER A 54 10.56 -1.09 9.07
C SER A 54 11.11 -2.52 9.05
N LEU A 55 10.25 -3.53 8.85
CA LEU A 55 10.64 -4.94 8.92
C LEU A 55 10.82 -5.60 7.54
N LEU A 56 10.17 -5.08 6.50
CA LEU A 56 10.21 -5.67 5.17
C LEU A 56 11.58 -5.41 4.49
N ARG A 57 12.07 -6.43 3.78
CA ARG A 57 13.24 -6.33 2.90
C ARG A 57 13.15 -5.12 1.96
N SER A 58 14.28 -4.48 1.71
CA SER A 58 14.35 -3.16 1.04
C SER A 58 14.05 -3.19 -0.46
N ASP A 59 14.21 -4.34 -1.10
CA ASP A 59 13.87 -4.60 -2.51
C ASP A 59 12.36 -4.77 -2.74
N PHE A 60 11.55 -4.84 -1.68
CA PHE A 60 10.09 -4.83 -1.78
C PHE A 60 9.55 -3.48 -1.33
N HIS A 61 8.47 -3.02 -1.97
CA HIS A 61 7.86 -1.74 -1.63
C HIS A 61 6.57 -1.90 -0.82
N VAL A 62 6.25 -0.87 -0.05
CA VAL A 62 5.03 -0.81 0.76
C VAL A 62 4.06 0.19 0.14
N ALA A 63 2.79 -0.18 0.06
CA ALA A 63 1.70 0.66 -0.42
C ALA A 63 0.64 0.89 0.64
N ALA A 64 0.10 2.11 0.72
CA ALA A 64 -1.17 2.33 1.40
C ALA A 64 -2.34 1.77 0.56
N GLN A 65 -3.43 1.37 1.21
CA GLN A 65 -4.62 0.84 0.52
C GLN A 65 -5.57 1.93 0.00
N ASN A 66 -5.36 3.18 0.42
CA ASN A 66 -6.08 4.38 -0.03
C ASN A 66 -5.27 5.65 0.38
N SER A 67 -5.66 6.82 -0.11
CA SER A 67 -5.24 8.11 0.46
C SER A 67 -6.32 9.17 0.28
N TRP A 68 -6.25 10.23 1.09
CA TRP A 68 -7.11 11.39 0.98
C TRP A 68 -6.80 12.20 -0.27
N VAL A 69 -7.86 12.71 -0.89
CA VAL A 69 -7.87 13.38 -2.21
C VAL A 69 -7.28 14.80 -2.21
N ARG A 70 -7.03 15.40 -1.04
CA ARG A 70 -6.53 16.77 -0.91
C ARG A 70 -5.45 16.88 0.16
N LYS A 71 -4.90 18.08 0.33
CA LYS A 71 -4.09 18.43 1.50
C LYS A 71 -4.84 18.08 2.79
N GLY A 72 -4.12 17.59 3.78
CA GLY A 72 -4.62 17.33 5.13
C GLY A 72 -5.26 18.57 5.78
N GLY A 73 -6.12 18.30 6.76
CA GLY A 73 -6.94 19.31 7.41
C GLY A 73 -8.06 18.68 8.23
N ALA A 74 -9.23 19.33 8.25
CA ALA A 74 -10.40 18.87 9.01
C ALA A 74 -11.13 17.70 8.33
N PHE A 75 -10.45 16.57 8.18
CA PHE A 75 -10.95 15.33 7.56
C PHE A 75 -10.74 14.15 8.50
N THR A 76 -11.55 14.08 9.56
CA THR A 76 -11.43 13.05 10.60
C THR A 76 -11.51 11.65 10.01
N GLY A 77 -10.51 10.81 10.30
CA GLY A 77 -10.44 9.41 9.85
C GLY A 77 -9.63 9.19 8.58
N GLU A 78 -9.28 10.26 7.85
CA GLU A 78 -8.56 10.16 6.58
C GLU A 78 -7.03 10.22 6.77
N VAL A 79 -6.30 9.62 5.81
CA VAL A 79 -4.83 9.64 5.75
C VAL A 79 -4.38 10.30 4.45
N SER A 80 -3.72 11.45 4.55
CA SER A 80 -3.30 12.22 3.38
C SER A 80 -2.00 11.74 2.75
N ALA A 81 -1.79 12.10 1.48
CA ALA A 81 -0.61 11.70 0.74
C ALA A 81 0.68 12.22 1.41
N GLU A 82 0.67 13.42 1.99
CA GLU A 82 1.83 13.94 2.71
C GLU A 82 2.15 13.16 4.00
N MET A 83 1.16 12.53 4.65
CA MET A 83 1.41 11.62 5.77
C MET A 83 2.10 10.33 5.29
N LEU A 84 1.68 9.79 4.14
CA LEU A 84 2.31 8.61 3.54
C LEU A 84 3.75 8.89 3.13
N VAL A 85 4.00 10.06 2.53
CA VAL A 85 5.36 10.53 2.19
C VAL A 85 6.22 10.69 3.45
N ASN A 86 5.67 11.26 4.53
CA ASN A 86 6.37 11.38 5.80
C ASN A 86 6.79 10.01 6.38
N LEU A 87 5.95 8.99 6.19
CA LEU A 87 6.24 7.60 6.58
C LEU A 87 7.10 6.83 5.57
N SER A 88 7.59 7.48 4.50
CA SER A 88 8.36 6.85 3.42
C SER A 88 7.63 5.67 2.75
N ILE A 89 6.32 5.82 2.54
CA ILE A 89 5.46 4.87 1.83
C ILE A 89 5.34 5.32 0.36
N PRO A 90 6.03 4.65 -0.59
CA PRO A 90 6.13 5.13 -1.98
C PRO A 90 4.91 4.83 -2.86
N TRP A 91 4.01 3.95 -2.44
CA TRP A 91 2.88 3.50 -3.25
C TRP A 91 1.53 3.70 -2.55
N VAL A 92 0.47 3.84 -3.35
CA VAL A 92 -0.91 3.84 -2.87
C VAL A 92 -1.83 3.17 -3.89
N ILE A 93 -2.75 2.33 -3.41
CA ILE A 93 -3.86 1.81 -4.21
C ILE A 93 -4.99 2.85 -4.18
N LEU A 94 -5.52 3.22 -5.34
CA LEU A 94 -6.65 4.16 -5.47
C LEU A 94 -7.77 3.56 -6.31
N GLY A 95 -9.01 3.90 -5.97
CA GLY A 95 -10.18 3.43 -6.72
C GLY A 95 -10.34 1.91 -6.73
N HIS A 96 -9.98 1.21 -5.66
CA HIS A 96 -10.22 -0.23 -5.52
C HIS A 96 -11.73 -0.54 -5.63
N SER A 97 -12.09 -1.69 -6.22
CA SER A 97 -13.50 -2.04 -6.50
C SER A 97 -14.38 -2.03 -5.25
N GLU A 98 -13.88 -2.50 -4.11
CA GLU A 98 -14.60 -2.45 -2.83
C GLU A 98 -14.90 -1.01 -2.40
N ARG A 99 -14.01 -0.05 -2.66
CA ARG A 99 -14.26 1.36 -2.32
C ARG A 99 -15.33 1.97 -3.23
N ARG A 100 -15.29 1.66 -4.53
CA ARG A 100 -16.30 2.13 -5.48
C ARG A 100 -17.68 1.56 -5.16
N SER A 101 -17.75 0.25 -4.92
CA SER A 101 -19.03 -0.47 -4.76
C SER A 101 -19.61 -0.37 -3.34
N LEU A 102 -18.76 -0.35 -2.30
CA LEU A 102 -19.23 -0.38 -0.90
C LEU A 102 -19.17 0.99 -0.23
N LEU A 103 -18.23 1.85 -0.64
CA LEU A 103 -18.04 3.19 -0.06
C LEU A 103 -18.47 4.32 -1.01
N ASN A 104 -19.09 3.97 -2.15
CA ASN A 104 -19.58 4.91 -3.17
C ASN A 104 -18.51 5.89 -3.66
N GLU A 105 -17.25 5.46 -3.75
CA GLU A 105 -16.18 6.29 -4.30
C GLU A 105 -16.38 6.50 -5.81
N SER A 106 -16.56 7.75 -6.23
CA SER A 106 -16.77 8.10 -7.64
C SER A 106 -15.45 8.09 -8.43
N ASN A 107 -15.56 7.93 -9.75
CA ASN A 107 -14.41 8.07 -10.66
C ASN A 107 -13.70 9.42 -10.50
N GLU A 108 -14.47 10.49 -10.25
CA GLU A 108 -13.92 11.83 -10.04
C GLU A 108 -13.05 11.90 -8.79
N VAL A 109 -13.48 11.28 -7.68
CA VAL A 109 -12.69 11.25 -6.45
C VAL A 109 -11.37 10.51 -6.67
N SER A 110 -11.40 9.31 -7.27
CA SER A 110 -10.15 8.57 -7.53
C SER A 110 -9.21 9.33 -8.48
N ASN A 111 -9.75 10.06 -9.46
CA ASN A 111 -8.95 10.83 -10.42
C ASN A 111 -8.30 12.06 -9.80
N VAL A 112 -8.93 12.70 -8.81
CA VAL A 112 -8.33 13.87 -8.12
C VAL A 112 -7.24 13.42 -7.14
N THR A 113 -7.27 12.17 -6.68
CA THR A 113 -6.26 11.62 -5.75
C THR A 113 -4.98 11.15 -6.46
N LEU A 114 -5.04 10.85 -7.77
CA LEU A 114 -3.86 10.50 -8.60
C LEU A 114 -2.88 11.68 -8.73
#